data_AF-A0A3B9YUG1-F1
#
_entry.id   AF-A0A3B9YUG1-F1
#
_cell.length_a   1.000
_cell.length_b   1.000
_cell.length_c   1.000
_cell.angle_alpha   90.00
_cell.angle_beta   90.00
_cell.angle_gamma   90.00
#
_symmetry.space_group_name_H-M   'P 1'
#
loop_
_entity.id
_entity.type
_entity.pdbx_description
1 polymer ?
#
loop_
_entity_poly.entity_id
_entity_poly.type
_entity_poly.pdbx_seq_one_letter_code
_entity_poly.pdbx_strand_id
1 'polypeptide(L)' 'MTATAARPATDTQLLDALIVGAGFSGMYMLHKLRQLGFNAKVVEAGSGVGGTWYWNRYPGA' A
#
# COMPACT_ATOMS: atom_id res chain seq x y z
N MET A 1 -34.77 -23.23 -8.36
CA MET A 1 -33.55 -23.06 -9.17
C MET A 1 -32.87 -21.77 -8.73
N THR A 2 -31.95 -21.84 -7.77
CA THR A 2 -31.16 -20.70 -7.30
C THR A 2 -29.80 -20.75 -7.98
N ALA A 3 -29.50 -19.77 -8.81
CA ALA A 3 -28.20 -19.65 -9.46
C ALA A 3 -27.14 -19.25 -8.42
N THR A 4 -26.11 -20.09 -8.25
CA THR A 4 -24.90 -19.77 -7.51
C THR A 4 -24.19 -18.63 -8.24
N ALA A 5 -24.20 -17.42 -7.68
CA ALA A 5 -23.40 -16.31 -8.20
C ALA A 5 -21.91 -16.69 -8.06
N ALA A 6 -21.20 -16.77 -9.19
CA ALA A 6 -19.76 -17.00 -9.19
C ALA A 6 -19.05 -15.85 -8.47
N ARG A 7 -18.20 -16.18 -7.50
CA ARG A 7 -17.37 -15.19 -6.79
C ARG A 7 -16.54 -14.44 -7.84
N PRO A 8 -16.51 -13.09 -7.84
CA PRO A 8 -15.70 -12.36 -8.80
C PRO A 8 -14.26 -12.87 -8.73
N ALA A 9 -13.67 -13.15 -9.88
CA ALA A 9 -12.28 -13.55 -9.96
C ALA A 9 -11.42 -12.41 -9.40
N THR A 10 -10.73 -12.66 -8.29
CA THR A 10 -9.84 -11.67 -7.69
C THR A 10 -8.61 -11.55 -8.58
N ASP A 11 -8.46 -10.42 -9.28
CA ASP A 11 -7.26 -10.14 -10.06
C ASP A 11 -6.06 -10.07 -9.10
N THR A 12 -5.23 -11.11 -9.13
CA THR A 12 -4.09 -11.24 -8.24
C THR A 12 -2.89 -10.64 -8.93
N GLN A 13 -2.48 -9.45 -8.49
CA GLN A 13 -1.28 -8.79 -9.00
C GLN A 13 -0.03 -9.45 -8.42
N LEU A 14 0.84 -9.97 -9.30
CA LEU A 14 2.19 -10.39 -8.94
C LEU A 14 3.09 -9.16 -8.81
N LEU A 15 3.77 -9.06 -7.66
CA LEU A 15 4.68 -7.96 -7.33
C LEU A 15 6.02 -8.55 -6.88
N ASP A 16 7.12 -7.88 -7.21
CA ASP A 16 8.44 -8.23 -6.66
C ASP A 16 8.54 -7.86 -5.18
N ALA A 17 7.84 -6.80 -4.78
CA ALA A 17 7.78 -6.34 -3.39
C ALA A 17 6.44 -5.68 -3.05
N LEU A 18 5.86 -6.11 -1.92
CA LEU A 18 4.74 -5.42 -1.28
C LEU A 18 5.22 -4.77 0.02
N ILE A 19 4.99 -3.47 0.14
CA ILE A 19 5.43 -2.65 1.26
C ILE A 19 4.19 -2.27 2.08
N VAL A 20 4.25 -2.48 3.39
CA VAL A 20 3.16 -2.12 4.31
C VAL A 20 3.56 -0.86 5.07
N GLY A 21 2.77 0.20 4.92
CA GLY A 21 2.96 1.52 5.50
C GLY A 21 3.53 2.55 4.53
N ALA A 22 2.85 3.70 4.39
CA ALA A 22 3.28 4.87 3.60
C ALA A 22 3.83 5.98 4.48
N GLY A 23 4.63 5.63 5.49
CA GLY A 23 5.50 6.55 6.23
C GLY A 23 6.79 6.86 5.47
N PHE A 24 7.72 7.55 6.13
CA PHE A 24 9.00 7.95 5.53
C PHE A 24 9.78 6.75 4.95
N SER A 25 9.92 5.68 5.74
CA SER A 25 10.62 4.46 5.33
C SER A 25 9.96 3.79 4.13
N GLY A 26 8.64 3.60 4.16
CA GLY A 26 7.89 2.95 3.08
C GLY A 26 7.93 3.72 1.77
N MET A 27 7.80 5.04 1.83
CA MET A 27 7.90 5.90 0.65
C MET A 27 9.31 5.91 0.06
N TYR A 28 10.34 5.97 0.90
CA TYR A 28 11.72 5.91 0.43
C TYR A 28 12.07 4.53 -0.15
N MET A 29 11.60 3.44 0.46
CA MET A 29 11.78 2.09 -0.06
C MET A 29 11.08 1.91 -1.42
N LEU A 30 9.83 2.39 -1.56
CA LEU A 30 9.12 2.37 -2.84
C LEU A 30 9.89 3.15 -3.92
N HIS A 31 10.39 4.34 -3.58
CA HIS A 31 11.20 5.15 -4.48
C HIS A 31 12.45 4.39 -4.94
N LYS A 32 13.20 3.78 -4.02
CA LYS A 32 14.41 3.02 -4.34
C LYS A 32 14.15 1.76 -5.16
N LEU A 33 13.13 0.99 -4.82
CA LEU A 33 12.78 -0.23 -5.57
C LEU A 33 12.35 0.10 -7.00
N ARG A 34 11.59 1.18 -7.20
CA ARG A 34 11.24 1.65 -8.54
C ARG A 34 12.45 2.15 -9.34
N GLN A 35 13.40 2.83 -8.69
CA GLN A 35 14.67 3.21 -9.35
C GLN A 35 15.49 2.01 -9.81
N LEU A 36 15.38 0.87 -9.10
CA LEU A 36 16.04 -0.39 -9.45
C LEU A 36 15.24 -1.24 -10.45
N GLY A 37 14.08 -0.78 -10.90
CA GLY A 37 13.25 -1.48 -11.89
C GLY A 37 12.31 -2.55 -11.33
N PHE A 38 12.16 -2.65 -10.00
CA PHE A 38 11.23 -3.61 -9.40
C PHE A 38 9.76 -3.14 -9.52
N ASN A 39 8.87 -4.10 -9.77
CA ASN A 39 7.43 -3.90 -9.68
C ASN A 39 6.99 -3.92 -8.21
N ALA A 40 7.04 -2.75 -7.57
CA ALA A 40 6.75 -2.57 -6.15
C ALA A 40 5.49 -1.72 -5.90
N LYS A 41 4.75 -2.08 -4.85
CA LYS A 41 3.55 -1.38 -4.38
C LYS A 41 3.61 -1.12 -2.87
N VAL A 42 3.09 0.03 -2.44
CA VAL A 42 2.82 0.34 -1.03
C VAL A 42 1.33 0.20 -0.77
N VAL A 43 0.99 -0.39 0.38
CA VAL A 43 -0.35 -0.32 0.98
C VAL A 43 -0.26 0.40 2.31
N GLU A 44 -1.23 1.27 2.60
CA GLU A 44 -1.30 2.06 3.82
C GLU A 44 -2.69 1.92 4.42
N ALA A 45 -2.76 1.87 5.76
CA ALA A 45 -4.02 1.78 6.48
C ALA A 45 -4.77 3.12 6.46
N GLY A 46 -4.04 4.24 6.45
CA GLY A 46 -4.58 5.59 6.32
C GLY A 46 -5.02 5.89 4.89
N SER A 47 -5.86 6.92 4.74
CA SER A 47 -6.26 7.41 3.42
C SER A 47 -5.19 8.30 2.76
N GLY A 48 -4.04 8.48 3.39
CA GLY A 48 -2.94 9.29 2.88
C GLY A 48 -1.58 8.86 3.45
N VAL A 49 -0.52 9.44 2.89
CA VAL A 49 0.87 9.21 3.30
C VAL A 49 1.21 9.96 4.58
N GLY A 50 2.30 9.56 5.24
CA GLY A 50 2.91 10.27 6.36
C GLY A 50 3.21 9.39 7.57
N GLY A 51 2.62 8.19 7.65
CA GLY A 51 2.83 7.26 8.77
C GLY A 51 2.48 7.92 10.11
N THR A 52 3.42 7.95 11.05
CA THR A 52 3.24 8.61 12.36
C THR A 52 2.71 10.04 12.25
N TRP A 53 3.17 10.82 11.28
CA TRP A 53 2.73 12.22 11.07
C TRP A 53 1.33 12.33 10.44
N TYR A 54 0.89 11.27 9.76
CA TYR A 54 -0.48 11.19 9.29
C TYR A 54 -1.42 10.93 10.48
N TRP A 55 -1.06 9.99 11.36
CA TRP A 55 -1.95 9.57 12.45
C TRP A 55 -1.94 10.50 13.66
N ASN A 56 -0.80 11.10 13.99
CA ASN A 56 -0.63 11.89 15.20
C ASN A 56 -0.73 13.39 14.91
N ARG A 57 -1.96 13.90 14.88
CA ARG A 57 -2.28 15.32 14.66
C ARG A 57 -2.93 15.96 15.88
N TYR A 58 -2.23 15.92 17.01
CA TYR A 58 -2.64 16.64 18.21
C TYR A 58 -2.09 18.08 18.20
N PRO A 59 -2.67 19.01 18.97
CA PRO A 59 -2.18 20.40 19.02
C PRO A 59 -0.70 20.48 19.44
N GLY A 60 0.11 21.17 18.63
CA GLY A 60 1.55 21.36 18.88
C GLY A 60 2.48 20.29 18.31
N ALA A 61 1.95 19.31 17.57
CA ALA A 61 2.71 18.38 16.74
C ALA A 61 3.29 19.07 15.48
#